data_AF-A0A073JQW7-F1
#
_entry.id   AF-A0A073JQW7-F1
#
_cell.length_a   1.000
_cell.length_b   1.000
_cell.length_c   1.000
_cell.angle_alpha   90.00
_cell.angle_beta   90.00
_cell.angle_gamma   90.00
#
_symmetry.space_group_name_H-M   'P 1'
#
loop_
_entity.id
_entity.type
_entity.pdbx_description
1 polymer ?
#
loop_
_entity_poly.entity_id
_entity_poly.type
_entity_poly.pdbx_seq_one_letter_code
_entity_poly.pdbx_strand_id
1 'polypeptide(L)' 'MALMVTNAFSVKLADKDVYKILYLNKVKGYQPYQLETMFPVTKATIRSIVNGKSRKDCYVLFMKYKDSHSEEFMKLVE' A
#
# COMPACT_ATOMS: atom_id res chain seq x y z
N MET A 1 -29.19 -7.31 14.75
CA MET A 1 -28.56 -8.25 13.80
C MET A 1 -27.80 -7.42 12.77
N ALA A 2 -26.48 -7.34 12.88
CA ALA A 2 -25.67 -6.62 11.91
C ALA A 2 -25.45 -7.54 10.69
N LEU A 3 -26.00 -7.13 9.54
CA LEU A 3 -25.72 -7.76 8.25
C LEU A 3 -24.24 -7.55 7.94
N MET A 4 -23.44 -8.60 8.09
CA MET A 4 -22.10 -8.66 7.53
C MET A 4 -22.23 -8.71 6.01
N VAL A 5 -22.16 -7.54 5.38
CA VAL A 5 -21.99 -7.43 3.93
C VAL A 5 -20.57 -7.89 3.61
N THR A 6 -20.40 -9.20 3.44
CA THR A 6 -19.25 -9.79 2.75
C THR A 6 -19.40 -9.57 1.25
N ASN A 7 -19.48 -8.31 0.81
CA ASN A 7 -19.13 -8.00 -0.56
C ASN A 7 -17.61 -8.09 -0.65
N ALA A 8 -17.13 -9.30 -0.88
CA ALA A 8 -15.82 -9.55 -1.47
C ALA A 8 -15.86 -9.01 -2.90
N PHE A 9 -15.93 -7.69 -3.06
CA PHE A 9 -15.54 -7.07 -4.30
C PHE A 9 -14.07 -7.43 -4.47
N SER A 10 -13.78 -8.28 -5.44
CA SER A 10 -12.44 -8.44 -5.98
C SER A 10 -12.06 -7.12 -6.69
N VAL A 11 -11.93 -6.04 -5.94
CA VAL A 11 -11.37 -4.79 -6.45
C VAL A 11 -9.91 -5.09 -6.68
N LYS A 12 -9.57 -5.37 -7.94
CA LYS A 12 -8.17 -5.43 -8.37
C LYS A 12 -7.59 -4.04 -8.19
N LEU A 13 -6.74 -3.86 -7.19
CA LEU A 13 -5.96 -2.63 -7.03
C LEU A 13 -5.18 -2.37 -8.31
N ALA A 14 -5.29 -1.16 -8.86
CA ALA A 14 -4.42 -0.74 -9.94
C ALA A 14 -2.99 -0.56 -9.41
N ASP A 15 -1.99 -0.60 -10.30
CA ASP A 15 -0.58 -0.38 -9.96
C ASP A 15 -0.39 0.95 -9.22
N LYS A 16 -1.11 1.99 -9.67
CA LYS A 16 -1.14 3.30 -9.02
C LYS A 16 -1.56 3.24 -7.55
N ASP A 17 -2.58 2.43 -7.24
CA ASP A 17 -3.06 2.27 -5.86
C ASP A 17 -2.02 1.51 -5.02
N VAL A 18 -1.38 0.50 -5.60
CA VAL A 18 -0.29 -0.23 -4.95
C VAL A 18 0.88 0.70 -4.62
N TYR A 19 1.32 1.53 -5.57
CA TYR A 19 2.38 2.51 -5.32
C TYR A 19 1.98 3.53 -4.25
N LYS A 20 0.72 3.97 -4.23
CA LYS A 20 0.22 4.87 -3.18
C LYS A 20 0.23 4.21 -1.80
N ILE A 21 -0.18 2.93 -1.70
CA ILE A 21 -0.10 2.15 -0.46
C ILE A 21 1.36 2.04 0.01
N LEU A 22 2.29 1.72 -0.90
CA LEU A 22 3.71 1.59 -0.58
C LEU A 22 4.32 2.92 -0.12
N TYR A 23 4.00 4.02 -0.80
CA TYR A 23 4.43 5.36 -0.41
C TYR A 23 3.94 5.72 1.00
N LEU A 24 2.64 5.58 1.25
CA LEU A 24 2.07 5.93 2.55
C LEU A 24 2.69 5.09 3.68
N ASN A 25 2.96 3.80 3.45
CA ASN A 25 3.58 2.94 4.47
C ASN A 25 5.08 3.19 4.65
N LYS A 26 5.86 3.21 3.57
CA LYS A 26 7.33 3.22 3.61
C LYS A 26 7.94 4.61 3.80
N VAL A 27 7.21 5.65 3.41
CA VAL A 27 7.70 7.03 3.39
C VAL A 27 6.97 7.84 4.44
N LYS A 28 5.64 7.79 4.46
CA LYS A 28 4.83 8.55 5.42
C LYS A 28 4.54 7.82 6.74
N GLY A 29 4.99 6.57 6.90
CA GLY A 29 4.87 5.81 8.16
C GLY A 29 3.46 5.32 8.51
N TYR A 30 2.51 5.36 7.57
CA TYR A 30 1.13 4.92 7.82
C TYR A 30 1.09 3.41 8.12
N GLN A 31 0.37 3.08 9.18
CA GLN A 31 0.18 1.70 9.62
C GLN A 31 -0.89 1.00 8.78
N PRO A 32 -0.83 -0.34 8.63
CA PRO A 32 -1.79 -1.09 7.82
C PRO A 32 -3.26 -0.88 8.20
N TYR A 33 -3.58 -0.60 9.47
CA TYR A 33 -4.95 -0.32 9.90
C TYR A 33 -5.44 1.06 9.45
N GLN A 34 -4.55 2.04 9.30
CA GLN A 34 -4.88 3.37 8.79
C GLN A 34 -5.09 3.32 7.27
N LEU A 35 -4.38 2.45 6.57
CA LEU A 35 -4.51 2.27 5.13
C LEU A 35 -5.81 1.50 4.78
N GLU A 36 -6.27 0.60 5.65
CA GLU A 36 -7.53 -0.14 5.45
C GLU A 36 -8.75 0.79 5.39
N THR A 37 -8.69 1.97 6.03
CA THR A 37 -9.77 2.98 5.94
C THR A 37 -9.71 3.80 4.65
N MET A 38 -8.60 3.74 3.90
CA MET A 38 -8.34 4.56 2.70
C MET A 38 -8.45 3.79 1.39
N PHE A 39 -8.38 2.46 1.43
CA PHE A 39 -8.40 1.60 0.25
C PHE A 39 -9.44 0.49 0.44
N PRO A 40 -10.14 0.06 -0.65
CA PRO A 40 -11.17 -0.98 -0.59
C PRO A 40 -10.56 -2.38 -0.49
N VAL A 41 -9.60 -2.59 0.41
CA VAL A 41 -8.91 -3.87 0.65
C VAL A 41 -8.66 -4.08 2.14
N THR A 42 -8.57 -5.35 2.53
CA THR A 42 -8.35 -5.71 3.94
C THR A 42 -6.94 -5.34 4.42
N LYS A 43 -6.78 -5.19 5.74
CA LYS A 43 -5.48 -5.05 6.42
C LYS A 43 -4.53 -6.20 6.09
N ALA A 44 -5.03 -7.41 5.87
CA ALA A 44 -4.22 -8.55 5.47
C ALA A 44 -3.64 -8.38 4.06
N THR A 45 -4.46 -7.89 3.12
CA THR A 45 -4.02 -7.53 1.76
C THR A 45 -2.98 -6.41 1.81
N ILE A 46 -3.24 -5.34 2.57
CA ILE A 46 -2.28 -4.23 2.75
C ILE A 46 -0.96 -4.75 3.32
N ARG A 47 -1.00 -5.58 4.39
CA ARG A 47 0.20 -6.21 4.95
C ARG A 47 0.96 -7.06 3.93
N SER A 48 0.24 -7.74 3.03
CA SER A 48 0.88 -8.53 1.98
C SER A 48 1.57 -7.64 0.94
N ILE A 49 0.97 -6.51 0.58
CA ILE A 49 1.54 -5.53 -0.35
C ILE A 49 2.79 -4.86 0.24
N VAL A 50 2.69 -4.29 1.45
CA VAL A 50 3.79 -3.51 2.03
C VAL A 50 4.99 -4.36 2.47
N ASN A 51 4.81 -5.68 2.55
CA ASN A 51 5.88 -6.65 2.80
C ASN A 51 6.33 -7.37 1.52
N GLY A 52 5.85 -6.97 0.34
CA GLY A 52 6.24 -7.56 -0.94
C GLY A 52 5.81 -9.01 -1.17
N LYS A 53 4.88 -9.54 -0.34
CA LYS A 53 4.31 -10.89 -0.52
C LYS A 53 3.32 -10.96 -1.68
N SER A 54 2.64 -9.85 -1.96
CA SER A 54 1.77 -9.67 -3.12
C SER A 54 2.22 -8.44 -3.91
N ARG A 55 1.97 -8.41 -5.23
CA ARG A 55 2.38 -7.30 -6.11
C ARG A 55 3.89 -7.06 -6.06
N LYS A 56 4.66 -8.16 -6.16
CA LYS A 56 6.12 -8.20 -5.98
C LYS A 56 6.84 -7.34 -7.01
N ASP A 57 6.34 -7.32 -8.23
CA ASP A 57 6.77 -6.45 -9.33
C ASP A 57 6.72 -4.97 -8.92
N CYS A 58 5.56 -4.48 -8.46
CA CYS A 58 5.41 -3.10 -7.99
C CYS A 58 6.28 -2.83 -6.75
N TYR A 59 6.34 -3.78 -5.81
CA TYR A 59 7.15 -3.63 -4.59
C TYR A 59 8.65 -3.46 -4.92
N VAL A 60 9.20 -4.32 -5.78
CA VAL A 60 10.62 -4.26 -6.16
C VAL A 60 10.94 -2.98 -6.92
N LEU A 61 10.08 -2.57 -7.87
CA LEU A 61 10.26 -1.31 -8.60
C LEU A 61 10.22 -0.11 -7.65
N PHE A 62 9.26 -0.09 -6.73
CA PHE A 62 9.14 0.97 -5.74
C PHE A 62 10.37 1.07 -4.84
N MET A 63 10.85 -0.05 -4.28
CA MET A 63 12.02 -0.04 -3.40
C MET A 63 13.28 0.43 -4.14
N LYS A 64 13.51 -0.06 -5.37
CA LYS A 64 14.62 0.42 -6.22
C LYS A 64 14.56 1.92 -6.46
N TYR A 65 13.38 2.45 -6.78
CA TYR A 65 13.20 3.89 -7.01
C TYR A 65 13.41 4.69 -5.72
N LYS A 66 12.81 4.25 -4.60
CA LYS A 66 12.97 4.85 -3.27
C LYS A 66 14.43 4.90 -2.81
N ASP A 67 15.20 3.85 -3.08
CA ASP A 67 16.60 3.77 -2.66
C ASP A 67 17.51 4.63 -3.55
N SER A 68 17.21 4.74 -4.85
CA SER A 68 17.97 5.58 -5.79
C SER A 68 17.64 7.07 -5.73
N HIS A 69 16.43 7.44 -5.29
CA HIS A 69 15.95 8.82 -5.21
C HIS A 69 15.62 9.22 -3.76
N SER A 70 16.39 8.69 -2.80
CA SER A 70 16.11 8.84 -1.37
C SER A 70 15.96 10.31 -0.94
N GLU A 71 16.74 11.22 -1.51
CA GLU A 71 16.65 12.66 -1.26
C GLU A 71 15.31 13.27 -1.69
N GLU A 72 14.78 12.87 -2.85
CA GLU A 72 13.46 13.32 -3.32
C GLU A 72 12.35 12.79 -2.40
N PHE A 73 12.49 11.55 -1.94
CA PHE A 73 11.57 10.98 -0.97
C PHE A 73 11.62 11.65 0.39
N MET A 74 12.79 12.09 0.86
CA MET A 74 12.92 12.84 2.13
C MET A 74 12.21 14.20 2.04
N LYS A 75 12.37 14.92 0.93
CA LYS A 75 11.66 16.21 0.69
C LYS A 75 10.14 16.07 0.65
N LEU A 76 9.64 14.90 0.28
CA LEU A 76 8.21 14.62 0.30
C LEU A 76 7.67 14.36 1.71
N VAL A 77 8.53 14.12 2.71
CA VAL A 77 8.15 13.87 4.11
C VAL A 77 8.07 15.15 4.92
N GLU A 78 8.93 16.14 4.63
CA GLU A 78 8.94 17.50 5.18
C GLU A 78 7.68 18.31 4.84
#